data_AF-A0AA39NKH3-F1
#
_entry.id   AF-A0AA39NKH3-F1
#
_cell.length_a   1.000
_cell.length_b   1.000
_cell.length_c   1.000
_cell.angle_alpha   90.00
_cell.angle_beta   90.00
_cell.angle_gamma   90.00
#
_symmetry.space_group_name_H-M   'P 1'
#
loop_
_entity.id
_entity.type
_entity.pdbx_description
1 polymer ?
#
loop_
_entity_poly.entity_id
_entity_poly.type
_entity_poly.pdbx_seq_one_letter_code
_entity_poly.pdbx_strand_id
1 'polypeptide(L)'
;MQSLYIDSFHGPTMSRQTSKTVDPNYFFAQIIKDKEKLVVHPGTSQYTIGGVSACGLASLNFARLVLDKEREGIRGAALLADIASVQTVKDIVSICSQWQGNLHLEVETIFAAPLFQTSMKLTKPIYGFPSVDRFEEMLGDLEFASDNTSVAVITRPPEIIACAKVPTPEQNIYVIFDTHPRPTHPDGSGITFLATVENAAQRLSDILSVDSHLLSESGLQWQAQLLANFSAHVFIPNDKWSTDPADLTQALLESSVTILTLKAQLSDLESQNQSLTSTTNRLEEEIDELQETCEQLKKRQSQSQSRFIPPTNVATKWLGAHPGPSQQQKSGKNSKGKGRAQENSTGWEFALNLQREFEEEDHRLEQERRSLAAEEQVLFNCAICLDTFPVDFAAYVAECNHSTCRDCLRQHLLMKLHDHRFPVFCPVCTDGNKKSILSETLVLDIGVPEKEYRIFEELQMSAFSILLHCRQCKKSAFVDRTEYQEAGIIACPLPGCNHTWCKSCQQTIDVTGPQHSCDGSSELDYLMKQRGWKYCPGCKTPVQKESGCNHMTCMSPGCNTHFCYICGGKIVQSALRGDIQAAVSDHYRHRCMLFEVPADV
;
A
#
# COMPACT_ATOMS: atom_id res chain seq x y z
N MET A 1 -54.49 8.77 41.54
CA MET A 1 -55.17 7.73 40.72
C MET A 1 -55.36 8.28 39.32
N GLN A 2 -54.50 7.92 38.39
CA GLN A 2 -54.75 8.01 36.95
C GLN A 2 -53.88 6.94 36.30
N SER A 3 -54.57 5.93 35.75
CA SER A 3 -54.04 4.85 34.93
C SER A 3 -54.23 5.27 33.47
N LEU A 4 -53.16 5.24 32.68
CA LEU A 4 -53.21 5.51 31.24
C LEU A 4 -52.99 4.20 30.47
N TYR A 5 -54.00 3.89 29.66
CA TYR A 5 -54.09 2.83 28.67
C TYR A 5 -53.06 3.05 27.54
N ILE A 6 -52.42 1.96 27.10
CA ILE A 6 -51.66 1.88 25.85
C ILE A 6 -52.54 1.11 24.86
N ASP A 7 -52.98 1.80 23.80
CA ASP A 7 -53.73 1.21 22.69
C ASP A 7 -52.80 0.56 21.65
N SER A 8 -53.31 -0.52 21.09
CA SER A 8 -52.64 -1.50 20.25
C SER A 8 -52.81 -1.15 18.77
N PHE A 9 -51.72 -0.92 18.03
CA PHE A 9 -51.77 -0.87 16.56
C PHE A 9 -51.49 -2.24 15.96
N HIS A 10 -52.52 -2.84 15.35
CA HIS A 10 -52.41 -4.03 14.50
C HIS A 10 -51.82 -3.67 13.14
N GLY A 11 -50.62 -4.19 12.84
CA GLY A 11 -50.05 -4.26 11.49
C GLY A 11 -50.36 -5.62 10.84
N PRO A 12 -50.37 -5.71 9.50
CA PRO A 12 -50.88 -6.88 8.78
C PRO A 12 -49.97 -8.10 8.99
N THR A 13 -50.60 -9.21 9.38
CA THR A 13 -50.00 -10.55 9.44
C THR A 13 -49.50 -10.96 8.05
N MET A 14 -48.21 -10.74 7.79
CA MET A 14 -47.51 -11.41 6.71
C MET A 14 -47.38 -12.89 7.08
N SER A 15 -47.93 -13.73 6.21
CA SER A 15 -47.83 -15.18 6.28
C SER A 15 -46.37 -15.61 6.40
N ARG A 16 -46.02 -16.29 7.49
CA ARG A 16 -44.79 -17.08 7.60
C ARG A 16 -44.79 -18.08 6.44
N GLN A 17 -44.04 -17.78 5.38
CA GLN A 17 -43.59 -18.81 4.46
C GLN A 17 -42.70 -19.74 5.28
N THR A 18 -43.21 -20.93 5.55
CA THR A 18 -42.49 -22.03 6.17
C THR A 18 -41.33 -22.41 5.26
N SER A 19 -40.12 -21.95 5.62
CA SER A 19 -38.88 -22.57 5.18
C SER A 19 -39.00 -24.07 5.47
N LYS A 20 -39.02 -24.91 4.43
CA LYS A 20 -39.00 -26.36 4.60
C LYS A 20 -37.75 -26.69 5.40
N THR A 21 -37.91 -27.12 6.65
CA THR A 21 -36.80 -27.63 7.46
C THR A 21 -36.20 -28.82 6.72
N VAL A 22 -34.99 -28.64 6.21
CA VAL A 22 -34.26 -29.70 5.52
C VAL A 22 -33.90 -30.75 6.57
N ASP A 23 -34.31 -32.00 6.37
CA ASP A 23 -33.91 -33.12 7.23
C ASP A 23 -32.37 -33.26 7.16
N PRO A 24 -31.64 -33.08 8.28
CA PRO A 24 -30.19 -33.11 8.28
C PRO A 24 -29.60 -34.42 7.75
N ASN A 25 -30.23 -35.56 8.08
CA ASN A 25 -29.73 -36.87 7.67
C ASN A 25 -29.92 -37.08 6.16
N TYR A 26 -31.06 -36.64 5.63
CA TYR A 26 -31.30 -36.67 4.19
C TYR A 26 -30.35 -35.73 3.44
N PHE A 27 -30.09 -34.53 3.99
CA PHE A 27 -29.14 -33.59 3.42
C PHE A 27 -27.73 -34.17 3.33
N PHE A 28 -27.27 -34.77 4.43
CA PHE A 28 -25.97 -35.45 4.49
C PHE A 28 -25.89 -36.62 3.49
N ALA A 29 -26.90 -37.49 3.45
CA ALA A 29 -26.94 -38.61 2.50
C ALA A 29 -26.87 -38.16 1.03
N GLN A 30 -27.46 -37.02 0.70
CA GLN A 30 -27.33 -36.43 -0.64
C GLN A 30 -25.91 -35.96 -0.95
N ILE A 31 -25.22 -35.32 0.01
CA ILE A 31 -23.82 -34.90 -0.17
C ILE A 31 -22.93 -36.12 -0.44
N ILE A 32 -23.10 -37.20 0.32
CA ILE A 32 -22.32 -38.43 0.13
C ILE A 32 -22.61 -39.06 -1.24
N LYS A 33 -23.89 -39.12 -1.63
CA LYS A 33 -24.31 -39.72 -2.90
C LYS A 33 -23.82 -38.95 -4.11
N ASP A 34 -24.00 -37.63 -4.11
CA ASP A 34 -23.73 -36.77 -5.26
C ASP A 34 -22.27 -36.26 -5.26
N LYS A 35 -21.52 -36.50 -4.18
CA LYS A 35 -20.13 -36.08 -3.89
C LYS A 35 -19.90 -34.56 -3.80
N GLU A 36 -20.78 -33.77 -4.39
CA GLU A 36 -20.82 -32.32 -4.33
C GLU A 36 -22.27 -31.85 -4.21
N LYS A 37 -22.51 -30.84 -3.38
CA LYS A 37 -23.80 -30.16 -3.30
C LYS A 37 -23.61 -28.65 -3.12
N LEU A 38 -24.14 -27.86 -4.05
CA LEU A 38 -24.14 -26.40 -3.96
C LEU A 38 -25.48 -25.89 -3.42
N VAL A 39 -25.42 -25.00 -2.42
CA VAL A 39 -26.56 -24.24 -1.90
C VAL A 39 -26.30 -22.77 -2.14
N VAL A 40 -27.27 -22.07 -2.73
CA VAL A 40 -27.16 -20.64 -3.08
C VAL A 40 -28.25 -19.86 -2.39
N HIS A 41 -27.88 -18.73 -1.80
CA HIS A 41 -28.83 -17.80 -1.17
C HIS A 41 -28.78 -16.43 -1.87
N PRO A 42 -29.68 -16.14 -2.82
CA PRO A 42 -29.71 -14.86 -3.52
C PRO A 42 -29.88 -13.66 -2.57
N GLY A 43 -29.29 -12.51 -2.93
CA GLY A 43 -29.35 -11.28 -2.14
C GLY A 43 -28.40 -11.27 -0.93
N THR A 44 -27.52 -12.26 -0.80
CA THR A 44 -26.50 -12.34 0.26
C THR A 44 -25.08 -12.13 -0.26
N SER A 45 -24.93 -11.63 -1.49
CA SER A 45 -23.62 -11.30 -2.04
C SER A 45 -22.95 -10.18 -1.24
N GLN A 46 -21.62 -10.24 -1.12
CA GLN A 46 -20.82 -9.21 -0.45
C GLN A 46 -21.10 -7.80 -1.00
N TYR A 47 -21.39 -7.68 -2.30
CA TYR A 47 -21.66 -6.42 -2.99
C TYR A 47 -23.08 -5.89 -2.81
N THR A 48 -24.02 -6.77 -2.40
CA THR A 48 -25.41 -6.37 -2.15
C THR A 48 -25.61 -5.91 -0.71
N ILE A 49 -24.80 -6.42 0.24
CA ILE A 49 -24.94 -6.18 1.68
C ILE A 49 -23.83 -5.28 2.25
N GLY A 50 -22.64 -5.22 1.64
CA GLY A 50 -21.50 -4.42 2.12
C GLY A 50 -20.65 -3.80 0.98
N GLY A 51 -19.53 -3.18 1.34
CA GLY A 51 -18.58 -2.57 0.39
C GLY A 51 -17.64 -3.58 -0.30
N VAL A 52 -16.80 -3.08 -1.22
CA VAL A 52 -15.90 -3.85 -2.11
C VAL A 52 -14.94 -4.79 -1.36
N SER A 53 -14.69 -4.55 -0.07
CA SER A 53 -13.70 -5.26 0.76
C SER A 53 -14.29 -6.12 1.89
N ALA A 54 -15.57 -6.48 1.83
CA ALA A 54 -16.26 -7.17 2.93
C ALA A 54 -16.09 -8.71 2.96
N CYS A 55 -15.45 -9.31 1.96
CA CYS A 55 -15.30 -10.78 1.84
C CYS A 55 -14.45 -11.39 2.98
N GLY A 56 -13.41 -10.69 3.44
CA GLY A 56 -12.58 -11.12 4.57
C GLY A 56 -13.36 -11.15 5.88
N LEU A 57 -14.19 -10.14 6.12
CA LEU A 57 -15.08 -10.08 7.29
C LEU A 57 -16.13 -11.19 7.27
N ALA A 58 -16.76 -11.43 6.10
CA ALA A 58 -17.71 -12.52 5.94
C ALA A 58 -17.06 -13.89 6.18
N SER A 59 -15.87 -14.12 5.63
CA SER A 59 -15.14 -15.38 5.77
C SER A 59 -14.68 -15.66 7.20
N LEU A 60 -14.19 -14.64 7.93
CA LEU A 60 -13.85 -14.78 9.35
C LEU A 60 -15.08 -14.93 10.25
N ASN A 61 -16.17 -14.23 9.95
CA ASN A 61 -17.41 -14.39 10.70
C ASN A 61 -18.09 -15.75 10.42
N PHE A 62 -17.95 -16.30 9.20
CA PHE A 62 -18.28 -17.69 8.90
C PHE A 62 -17.47 -18.64 9.78
N ALA A 63 -16.15 -18.49 9.82
CA ALA A 63 -15.31 -19.32 10.69
C ALA A 63 -15.76 -19.27 12.15
N ARG A 64 -15.99 -18.05 12.67
CA ARG A 64 -16.45 -17.83 14.04
C ARG A 64 -17.77 -18.53 14.34
N LEU A 65 -18.81 -18.27 13.53
CA LEU A 65 -20.15 -18.80 13.77
C LEU A 65 -20.21 -20.32 13.62
N VAL A 66 -19.48 -20.91 12.67
CA VAL A 66 -19.41 -22.37 12.52
C VAL A 66 -18.77 -23.03 13.74
N LEU A 67 -17.66 -22.48 14.24
CA LEU A 67 -16.99 -22.99 15.42
C LEU A 67 -17.80 -22.79 16.71
N ASP A 68 -18.50 -21.65 16.84
CA ASP A 68 -19.38 -21.38 17.98
C ASP A 68 -20.59 -22.33 17.99
N LYS A 69 -21.22 -22.62 16.84
CA LYS A 69 -22.34 -23.58 16.75
C LYS A 69 -21.93 -25.01 17.11
N GLU A 70 -20.72 -25.43 16.73
CA GLU A 70 -20.19 -26.73 17.17
C GLU A 70 -19.98 -26.79 18.69
N ARG A 71 -19.54 -25.67 19.28
CA ARG A 71 -19.36 -25.51 20.74
C ARG A 71 -20.70 -25.55 21.49
N GLU A 72 -21.75 -24.98 20.89
CA GLU A 72 -23.14 -25.05 21.39
C GLU A 72 -23.77 -26.45 21.26
N GLY A 73 -23.07 -27.40 20.62
CA GLY A 73 -23.44 -28.80 20.55
C GLY A 73 -24.06 -29.23 19.22
N ILE A 74 -24.15 -28.33 18.23
CA ILE A 74 -24.63 -28.67 16.88
C ILE A 74 -23.48 -29.31 16.10
N ARG A 75 -23.57 -30.62 15.78
CA ARG A 75 -22.47 -31.37 15.14
C ARG A 75 -22.92 -32.21 13.95
N GLY A 76 -21.97 -32.65 13.14
CA GLY A 76 -22.19 -33.59 12.03
C GLY A 76 -23.25 -33.11 11.05
N ALA A 77 -24.20 -33.99 10.70
CA ALA A 77 -25.27 -33.69 9.75
C ALA A 77 -26.11 -32.46 10.15
N ALA A 78 -26.36 -32.25 11.45
CA ALA A 78 -27.11 -31.10 11.95
C ALA A 78 -26.36 -29.79 11.70
N LEU A 79 -25.03 -29.77 11.88
CA LEU A 79 -24.20 -28.60 11.60
C LEU A 79 -24.17 -28.29 10.11
N LEU A 80 -24.04 -29.31 9.25
CA LEU A 80 -24.06 -29.13 7.79
C LEU A 80 -25.39 -28.52 7.30
N ALA A 81 -26.52 -29.01 7.83
CA ALA A 81 -27.84 -28.48 7.49
C ALA A 81 -28.06 -27.06 8.02
N ASP A 82 -27.53 -26.74 9.20
CA ASP A 82 -27.56 -25.39 9.75
C ASP A 82 -26.70 -24.41 8.94
N ILE A 83 -25.47 -24.79 8.55
CA ILE A 83 -24.60 -23.98 7.68
C ILE A 83 -25.30 -23.69 6.35
N ALA A 84 -26.03 -24.66 5.80
CA ALA A 84 -26.80 -24.50 4.57
C ALA A 84 -28.01 -23.56 4.71
N SER A 85 -28.39 -23.15 5.93
CA SER A 85 -29.61 -22.38 6.16
C SER A 85 -29.45 -20.90 5.76
N VAL A 86 -30.53 -20.31 5.24
CA VAL A 86 -30.56 -18.89 4.90
C VAL A 86 -30.32 -17.98 6.10
N GLN A 87 -30.72 -18.42 7.30
CA GLN A 87 -30.54 -17.64 8.52
C GLN A 87 -29.06 -17.56 8.89
N THR A 88 -28.35 -18.68 8.89
CA THR A 88 -26.91 -18.72 9.14
C THR A 88 -26.16 -17.82 8.15
N VAL A 89 -26.49 -17.88 6.86
CA VAL A 89 -25.86 -17.01 5.85
C VAL A 89 -26.12 -15.53 6.12
N LYS A 90 -27.35 -15.16 6.47
CA LYS A 90 -27.67 -13.78 6.86
C LYS A 90 -26.88 -13.32 8.08
N ASP A 91 -26.73 -14.20 9.08
CA ASP A 91 -25.96 -13.89 10.29
C ASP A 91 -24.48 -13.70 9.96
N ILE A 92 -23.92 -14.53 9.08
CA ILE A 92 -22.54 -14.44 8.59
C ILE A 92 -22.28 -13.09 7.91
N VAL A 93 -23.11 -12.71 6.95
CA VAL A 93 -22.92 -11.50 6.14
C VAL A 93 -23.39 -10.22 6.84
N SER A 94 -24.12 -10.32 7.95
CA SER A 94 -24.64 -9.15 8.69
C SER A 94 -23.54 -8.17 9.11
N ILE A 95 -22.36 -8.68 9.48
CA ILE A 95 -21.20 -7.87 9.89
C ILE A 95 -20.70 -6.97 8.75
N CYS A 96 -20.92 -7.37 7.50
CA CYS A 96 -20.49 -6.63 6.31
C CYS A 96 -21.30 -5.34 6.11
N SER A 97 -22.56 -5.30 6.56
CA SER A 97 -23.41 -4.11 6.45
C SER A 97 -22.96 -2.93 7.30
N GLN A 98 -22.16 -3.20 8.34
CA GLN A 98 -21.64 -2.18 9.25
C GLN A 98 -20.27 -1.64 8.81
N TRP A 99 -19.66 -2.26 7.81
CA TRP A 99 -18.35 -1.86 7.29
C TRP A 99 -18.49 -0.80 6.20
N GLN A 100 -18.05 0.43 6.49
CA GLN A 100 -18.09 1.58 5.56
C GLN A 100 -16.75 1.87 4.87
N GLY A 101 -15.71 1.09 5.16
CA GLY A 101 -14.37 1.28 4.61
C GLY A 101 -14.18 0.58 3.25
N ASN A 102 -13.41 1.20 2.36
CA ASN A 102 -13.03 0.60 1.06
C ASN A 102 -11.67 -0.11 1.10
N LEU A 103 -11.03 -0.20 2.28
CA LEU A 103 -9.73 -0.86 2.44
C LEU A 103 -9.89 -2.38 2.42
N HIS A 104 -9.19 -3.06 1.51
CA HIS A 104 -9.00 -4.51 1.54
C HIS A 104 -8.10 -4.85 2.74
N LEU A 105 -8.69 -5.40 3.79
CA LEU A 105 -7.97 -5.76 5.00
C LEU A 105 -7.47 -7.20 4.90
N GLU A 106 -6.19 -7.38 5.23
CA GLU A 106 -5.61 -8.71 5.41
C GLU A 106 -6.31 -9.47 6.55
N VAL A 107 -6.37 -10.80 6.43
CA VAL A 107 -7.04 -11.68 7.40
C VAL A 107 -6.48 -11.50 8.80
N GLU A 108 -5.16 -11.30 8.94
CA GLU A 108 -4.48 -11.04 10.21
C GLU A 108 -4.98 -9.75 10.88
N THR A 109 -5.21 -8.71 10.08
CA THR A 109 -5.70 -7.42 10.58
C THR A 109 -7.13 -7.54 11.09
N ILE A 110 -7.98 -8.24 10.35
CA ILE A 110 -9.37 -8.49 10.78
C ILE A 110 -9.39 -9.39 12.02
N PHE A 111 -8.58 -10.46 12.03
CA PHE A 111 -8.48 -11.39 13.13
C PHE A 111 -7.99 -10.73 14.42
N ALA A 112 -7.21 -9.64 14.34
CA ALA A 112 -6.76 -8.89 15.52
C ALA A 112 -7.91 -8.27 16.33
N ALA A 113 -9.13 -8.18 15.79
CA ALA A 113 -10.28 -7.73 16.56
C ALA A 113 -10.61 -8.71 17.70
N PRO A 114 -10.86 -8.24 18.94
CA PRO A 114 -11.11 -9.11 20.08
C PRO A 114 -12.26 -10.11 19.86
N LEU A 115 -13.29 -9.73 19.11
CA LEU A 115 -14.38 -10.63 18.73
C LEU A 115 -13.90 -11.97 18.13
N PHE A 116 -12.86 -11.94 17.28
CA PHE A 116 -12.33 -13.13 16.62
C PHE A 116 -11.26 -13.84 17.46
N GLN A 117 -10.33 -13.09 18.08
CA GLN A 117 -9.27 -13.67 18.92
C GLN A 117 -9.82 -14.41 20.14
N THR A 118 -10.92 -13.92 20.71
CA THR A 118 -11.50 -14.57 21.87
C THR A 118 -12.20 -15.87 21.47
N SER A 119 -12.98 -15.90 20.38
CA SER A 119 -13.70 -17.12 19.94
C SER A 119 -12.80 -18.19 19.28
N MET A 120 -11.79 -17.77 18.50
CA MET A 120 -10.97 -18.65 17.66
C MET A 120 -9.48 -18.45 17.89
N LYS A 121 -8.67 -19.49 17.62
CA LYS A 121 -7.21 -19.39 17.62
C LYS A 121 -6.64 -19.78 16.24
N LEU A 122 -5.69 -18.98 15.76
CA LEU A 122 -4.91 -19.29 14.55
C LEU A 122 -3.87 -20.37 14.88
N THR A 123 -3.83 -21.43 14.10
CA THR A 123 -2.84 -22.52 14.25
C THR A 123 -1.56 -22.22 13.47
N LYS A 124 -1.69 -22.02 12.15
CA LYS A 124 -0.61 -21.64 11.25
C LYS A 124 -1.15 -20.99 9.96
N PRO A 125 -0.39 -20.09 9.33
CA PRO A 125 -0.61 -19.69 7.95
C PRO A 125 0.05 -20.68 6.98
N ILE A 126 -0.60 -20.93 5.86
CA ILE A 126 -0.14 -21.79 4.76
C ILE A 126 -0.06 -20.91 3.51
N TYR A 127 1.04 -21.01 2.77
CA TYR A 127 1.23 -20.25 1.52
C TYR A 127 1.55 -21.21 0.38
N GLY A 128 1.03 -20.94 -0.82
CA GLY A 128 1.35 -21.80 -1.96
C GLY A 128 0.72 -21.35 -3.27
N PHE A 129 1.07 -22.04 -4.35
CA PHE A 129 0.42 -21.85 -5.64
C PHE A 129 -0.92 -22.61 -5.64
N PRO A 130 -2.01 -22.06 -6.22
CA PRO A 130 -3.33 -22.67 -6.28
C PRO A 130 -3.33 -23.81 -7.29
N SER A 131 -2.88 -24.97 -6.83
CA SER A 131 -2.99 -26.25 -7.53
C SER A 131 -3.75 -27.24 -6.67
N VAL A 132 -4.32 -28.25 -7.31
CA VAL A 132 -5.02 -29.35 -6.63
C VAL A 132 -4.12 -29.96 -5.55
N ASP A 133 -2.90 -30.38 -5.89
CA ASP A 133 -1.94 -30.97 -4.94
C ASP A 133 -1.69 -30.07 -3.71
N ARG A 134 -1.56 -28.75 -3.91
CA ARG A 134 -1.29 -27.82 -2.81
C ARG A 134 -2.52 -27.60 -1.94
N PHE A 135 -3.72 -27.62 -2.51
CA PHE A 135 -4.95 -27.59 -1.74
C PHE A 135 -5.20 -28.90 -1.00
N GLU A 136 -4.82 -30.06 -1.55
CA GLU A 136 -4.87 -31.34 -0.82
C GLU A 136 -3.96 -31.31 0.41
N GLU A 137 -2.74 -30.80 0.28
CA GLU A 137 -1.83 -30.60 1.43
C GLU A 137 -2.45 -29.65 2.48
N MET A 138 -3.06 -28.54 2.05
CA MET A 138 -3.72 -27.59 2.94
C MET A 138 -4.94 -28.22 3.64
N LEU A 139 -5.76 -29.01 2.94
CA LEU A 139 -6.89 -29.72 3.52
C LEU A 139 -6.44 -30.80 4.50
N GLY A 140 -5.32 -31.47 4.22
CA GLY A 140 -4.67 -32.37 5.18
C GLY A 140 -4.27 -31.63 6.46
N ASP A 141 -3.73 -30.41 6.35
CA ASP A 141 -3.45 -29.56 7.51
C ASP A 141 -4.71 -29.22 8.33
N LEU A 142 -5.88 -29.06 7.70
CA LEU A 142 -7.15 -28.91 8.41
C LEU A 142 -7.53 -30.21 9.15
N GLU A 143 -7.31 -31.37 8.54
CA GLU A 143 -7.56 -32.66 9.20
C GLU A 143 -6.71 -32.84 10.46
N PHE A 144 -5.44 -32.46 10.42
CA PHE A 144 -4.52 -32.56 11.55
C PHE A 144 -4.65 -31.43 12.58
N ALA A 145 -5.29 -30.31 12.24
CA ALA A 145 -5.39 -29.15 13.14
C ALA A 145 -6.26 -29.41 14.38
N SER A 146 -7.31 -30.23 14.24
CA SER A 146 -8.26 -30.53 15.31
C SER A 146 -9.08 -31.78 14.95
N ASP A 147 -9.46 -32.58 15.95
CA ASP A 147 -10.44 -33.66 15.77
C ASP A 147 -11.85 -33.12 15.49
N ASN A 148 -12.13 -31.90 15.96
CA ASN A 148 -13.39 -31.18 15.76
C ASN A 148 -13.36 -30.35 14.45
N THR A 149 -14.32 -29.45 14.28
CA THR A 149 -14.37 -28.54 13.13
C THR A 149 -13.17 -27.60 13.12
N SER A 150 -12.63 -27.37 11.93
CA SER A 150 -11.52 -26.44 11.65
C SER A 150 -11.82 -25.68 10.37
N VAL A 151 -11.39 -24.42 10.29
CA VAL A 151 -11.72 -23.55 9.15
C VAL A 151 -10.46 -22.87 8.62
N ALA A 152 -10.18 -23.02 7.32
CA ALA A 152 -9.24 -22.18 6.62
C ALA A 152 -9.95 -20.96 6.04
N VAL A 153 -9.43 -19.77 6.32
CA VAL A 153 -9.74 -18.56 5.54
C VAL A 153 -8.67 -18.42 4.47
N ILE A 154 -9.06 -18.53 3.21
CA ILE A 154 -8.16 -18.59 2.05
C ILE A 154 -8.23 -17.25 1.34
N THR A 155 -7.08 -16.59 1.22
CA THR A 155 -6.92 -15.32 0.54
C THR A 155 -6.10 -15.51 -0.72
N ARG A 156 -6.67 -15.10 -1.85
CA ARG A 156 -5.96 -14.88 -3.10
C ARG A 156 -6.45 -13.53 -3.65
N PRO A 157 -5.72 -12.43 -3.41
CA PRO A 157 -6.24 -11.08 -3.66
C PRO A 157 -6.82 -10.93 -5.08
N PRO A 158 -8.00 -10.29 -5.22
CA PRO A 158 -8.83 -9.68 -4.17
C PRO A 158 -9.79 -10.65 -3.46
N GLU A 159 -9.76 -11.95 -3.79
CA GLU A 159 -10.73 -12.93 -3.32
C GLU A 159 -10.38 -13.52 -1.95
N ILE A 160 -11.33 -13.49 -1.01
CA ILE A 160 -11.24 -14.19 0.27
C ILE A 160 -12.45 -15.11 0.45
N ILE A 161 -12.19 -16.40 0.63
CA ILE A 161 -13.22 -17.43 0.86
C ILE A 161 -12.90 -18.23 2.12
N ALA A 162 -13.87 -18.97 2.65
CA ALA A 162 -13.63 -19.87 3.77
C ALA A 162 -13.86 -21.34 3.37
N CYS A 163 -13.05 -22.24 3.90
CA CYS A 163 -13.20 -23.67 3.76
C CYS A 163 -13.19 -24.34 5.14
N ALA A 164 -14.31 -24.93 5.55
CA ALA A 164 -14.42 -25.66 6.80
C ALA A 164 -14.32 -27.18 6.58
N LYS A 165 -13.60 -27.86 7.46
CA LYS A 165 -13.69 -29.32 7.64
C LYS A 165 -14.65 -29.59 8.78
N VAL A 166 -15.74 -30.31 8.50
CA VAL A 166 -16.77 -30.68 9.48
C VAL A 166 -16.76 -32.20 9.67
N PRO A 167 -16.36 -32.70 10.85
CA PRO A 167 -16.38 -34.13 11.14
C PRO A 167 -17.81 -34.68 11.19
N THR A 168 -18.04 -35.82 10.53
CA THR A 168 -19.28 -36.60 10.66
C THR A 168 -18.93 -38.04 11.03
N PRO A 169 -19.90 -38.87 11.51
CA PRO A 169 -19.62 -40.24 11.90
C PRO A 169 -19.03 -41.14 10.81
N GLU A 170 -19.31 -40.85 9.54
CA GLU A 170 -18.83 -41.65 8.40
C GLU A 170 -17.53 -41.10 7.81
N GLN A 171 -17.46 -39.78 7.57
CA GLN A 171 -16.29 -39.11 6.99
C GLN A 171 -16.30 -37.60 7.25
N ASN A 172 -15.17 -36.93 7.00
CA ASN A 172 -15.11 -35.47 7.01
C ASN A 172 -15.85 -34.90 5.78
N ILE A 173 -16.60 -33.82 5.98
CA ILE A 173 -17.21 -33.04 4.89
C ILE A 173 -16.54 -31.67 4.82
N TYR A 174 -16.20 -31.26 3.61
CA TYR A 174 -15.59 -29.97 3.34
C TYR A 174 -16.64 -28.97 2.85
N VAL A 175 -16.66 -27.79 3.47
CA VAL A 175 -17.67 -26.76 3.18
C VAL A 175 -16.96 -25.49 2.73
N ILE A 176 -17.12 -25.13 1.46
CA ILE A 176 -16.60 -23.88 0.90
C ILE A 176 -17.70 -22.82 0.95
N PHE A 177 -17.41 -21.71 1.63
CA PHE A 177 -18.25 -20.52 1.66
C PHE A 177 -17.62 -19.44 0.78
N ASP A 178 -18.33 -19.05 -0.27
CA ASP A 178 -17.90 -18.05 -1.24
C ASP A 178 -18.97 -16.96 -1.38
N THR A 179 -18.60 -15.73 -1.09
CA THR A 179 -19.47 -14.54 -1.19
C THR A 179 -19.31 -13.79 -2.51
N HIS A 180 -18.39 -14.24 -3.39
CA HIS A 180 -18.14 -13.61 -4.67
C HIS A 180 -19.21 -13.99 -5.70
N PRO A 181 -19.57 -13.09 -6.62
CA PRO A 181 -20.35 -13.42 -7.80
C PRO A 181 -19.64 -14.49 -8.63
N ARG A 182 -20.30 -15.64 -8.79
CA ARG A 182 -19.85 -16.71 -9.70
C ARG A 182 -20.93 -17.00 -10.74
N PRO A 183 -20.61 -17.62 -11.89
CA PRO A 183 -21.63 -18.08 -12.84
C PRO A 183 -22.70 -18.98 -12.20
N THR A 184 -22.34 -19.72 -11.16
CA THR A 184 -23.26 -20.60 -10.41
C THR A 184 -24.10 -19.86 -9.36
N HIS A 185 -23.68 -18.66 -8.95
CA HIS A 185 -24.37 -17.80 -7.98
C HIS A 185 -24.01 -16.32 -8.21
N PRO A 186 -24.62 -15.66 -9.22
CA PRO A 186 -24.22 -14.30 -9.60
C PRO A 186 -24.58 -13.26 -8.53
N ASP A 187 -25.71 -13.42 -7.82
CA ASP A 187 -26.26 -12.41 -6.92
C ASP A 187 -26.34 -12.87 -5.45
N GLY A 188 -25.62 -13.91 -5.04
CA GLY A 188 -25.75 -14.48 -3.70
C GLY A 188 -24.52 -15.22 -3.23
N SER A 189 -24.45 -15.56 -1.93
CA SER A 189 -23.40 -16.42 -1.40
C SER A 189 -23.63 -17.87 -1.83
N GLY A 190 -22.55 -18.53 -2.27
CA GLY A 190 -22.51 -19.96 -2.56
C GLY A 190 -21.92 -20.75 -1.40
N ILE A 191 -22.56 -21.87 -1.05
CA ILE A 191 -22.04 -22.85 -0.10
C ILE A 191 -21.93 -24.20 -0.80
N THR A 192 -20.70 -24.66 -1.01
CA THR A 192 -20.43 -25.95 -1.64
C THR A 192 -20.01 -26.97 -0.61
N PHE A 193 -20.77 -28.05 -0.49
CA PHE A 193 -20.49 -29.21 0.37
C PHE A 193 -19.83 -30.30 -0.44
N LEU A 194 -18.68 -30.79 0.00
CA LEU A 194 -17.80 -31.69 -0.74
C LEU A 194 -17.48 -32.90 0.13
N ALA A 195 -17.69 -34.09 -0.43
CA ALA A 195 -17.58 -35.34 0.30
C ALA A 195 -16.12 -35.78 0.54
N THR A 196 -15.17 -35.35 -0.30
CA THR A 196 -13.77 -35.82 -0.22
C THR A 196 -12.78 -34.67 -0.36
N VAL A 197 -11.54 -34.92 0.07
CA VAL A 197 -10.41 -33.98 -0.04
C VAL A 197 -10.14 -33.62 -1.49
N GLU A 198 -10.13 -34.61 -2.38
CA GLU A 198 -9.83 -34.44 -3.80
C GLU A 198 -10.88 -33.54 -4.48
N ASN A 199 -12.16 -33.77 -4.19
CA ASN A 199 -13.25 -32.94 -4.68
C ASN A 199 -13.12 -31.48 -4.19
N ALA A 200 -12.78 -31.30 -2.91
CA ALA A 200 -12.62 -29.97 -2.33
C ALA A 200 -11.39 -29.24 -2.88
N ALA A 201 -10.26 -29.93 -3.03
CA ALA A 201 -9.05 -29.39 -3.62
C ALA A 201 -9.26 -29.00 -5.09
N GLN A 202 -9.93 -29.84 -5.88
CA GLN A 202 -10.30 -29.52 -7.24
C GLN A 202 -11.19 -28.28 -7.29
N ARG A 203 -12.22 -28.21 -6.43
CA ARG A 203 -13.13 -27.06 -6.42
C ARG A 203 -12.44 -25.77 -6.01
N LEU A 204 -11.54 -25.81 -5.02
CA LEU A 204 -10.71 -24.67 -4.63
C LEU A 204 -9.79 -24.25 -5.78
N SER A 205 -9.18 -25.20 -6.48
CA SER A 205 -8.34 -24.94 -7.65
C SER A 205 -9.11 -24.33 -8.81
N ASP A 206 -10.36 -24.71 -9.02
CA ASP A 206 -11.21 -24.16 -10.08
C ASP A 206 -11.63 -22.71 -9.75
N ILE A 207 -12.07 -22.47 -8.51
CA ILE A 207 -12.50 -21.15 -8.02
C ILE A 207 -11.32 -20.18 -8.02
N LEU A 208 -10.17 -20.62 -7.50
CA LEU A 208 -8.96 -19.81 -7.33
C LEU A 208 -7.96 -20.07 -8.47
N SER A 209 -8.43 -20.39 -9.68
CA SER A 209 -7.58 -20.70 -10.84
C SER A 209 -6.85 -19.49 -11.40
N VAL A 210 -5.61 -19.69 -11.89
CA VAL A 210 -4.82 -18.63 -12.52
C VAL A 210 -5.15 -18.56 -14.01
N ASP A 211 -5.57 -17.40 -14.50
CA ASP A 211 -5.79 -17.20 -15.94
C ASP A 211 -4.44 -17.28 -16.68
N SER A 212 -4.27 -18.38 -17.43
CA SER A 212 -3.07 -18.64 -18.23
C SER A 212 -2.82 -17.61 -19.34
N HIS A 213 -3.84 -16.86 -19.79
CA HIS A 213 -3.67 -15.81 -20.78
C HIS A 213 -2.99 -14.56 -20.19
N LEU A 214 -3.27 -14.21 -18.93
CA LEU A 214 -2.61 -13.10 -18.21
C LEU A 214 -1.11 -13.36 -17.99
N LEU A 215 -0.71 -14.64 -17.94
CA LEU A 215 0.70 -15.06 -17.82
C LEU A 215 1.46 -15.06 -19.16
N SER A 216 0.75 -14.95 -20.29
CA SER A 216 1.30 -15.07 -21.65
C SER A 216 1.63 -13.72 -22.30
N GLU A 217 1.08 -12.61 -21.79
CA GLU A 217 1.47 -11.27 -22.25
C GLU A 217 2.82 -10.87 -21.65
N SER A 218 3.78 -10.63 -22.54
CA SER A 218 5.22 -10.52 -22.26
C SER A 218 5.64 -9.33 -21.39
N GLY A 219 4.69 -8.48 -20.96
CA GLY A 219 4.91 -7.38 -20.00
C GLY A 219 4.38 -7.64 -18.57
N LEU A 220 3.45 -8.60 -18.38
CA LEU A 220 2.67 -8.80 -17.15
C LEU A 220 3.03 -10.08 -16.38
N GLN A 221 3.96 -10.87 -16.91
CA GLN A 221 4.31 -12.22 -16.43
C GLN A 221 4.73 -12.29 -14.95
N TRP A 222 5.18 -11.17 -14.37
CA TRP A 222 5.64 -11.08 -12.98
C TRP A 222 4.57 -10.54 -12.01
N GLN A 223 3.71 -9.61 -12.45
CA GLN A 223 2.57 -9.11 -11.65
C GLN A 223 1.53 -10.22 -11.45
N ALA A 224 1.30 -11.03 -12.49
CA ALA A 224 0.47 -12.23 -12.43
C ALA A 224 1.03 -13.31 -11.47
N GLN A 225 2.32 -13.29 -11.14
CA GLN A 225 2.95 -14.22 -10.17
C GLN A 225 2.78 -13.79 -8.70
N LEU A 226 2.63 -12.49 -8.40
CA LEU A 226 2.29 -11.99 -7.04
C LEU A 226 0.87 -12.36 -6.65
N LEU A 227 -0.07 -12.26 -7.59
CA LEU A 227 -1.47 -12.69 -7.46
C LEU A 227 -1.67 -14.18 -7.77
N ALA A 228 -0.60 -14.90 -8.13
CA ALA A 228 -0.70 -16.31 -8.42
C ALA A 228 -0.85 -17.13 -7.14
N ASN A 229 -0.18 -16.77 -6.04
CA ASN A 229 -0.20 -17.58 -4.81
C ASN A 229 -1.40 -17.25 -3.92
N PHE A 230 -1.85 -18.24 -3.15
CA PHE A 230 -2.81 -18.07 -2.07
C PHE A 230 -2.11 -18.10 -0.70
N SER A 231 -2.71 -17.45 0.27
CA SER A 231 -2.48 -17.69 1.69
C SER A 231 -3.73 -18.32 2.32
N ALA A 232 -3.55 -19.18 3.31
CA ALA A 232 -4.64 -19.78 4.06
C ALA A 232 -4.34 -19.77 5.55
N HIS A 233 -5.26 -19.23 6.35
CA HIS A 233 -5.14 -19.12 7.80
C HIS A 233 -6.07 -20.14 8.45
N VAL A 234 -5.50 -21.11 9.14
CA VAL A 234 -6.25 -22.23 9.73
C VAL A 234 -6.66 -21.91 11.17
N PHE A 235 -7.95 -21.78 11.39
CA PHE A 235 -8.57 -21.48 12.68
C PHE A 235 -9.24 -22.71 13.30
N ILE A 236 -9.09 -22.82 14.62
CA ILE A 236 -9.77 -23.81 15.46
C ILE A 236 -10.39 -23.11 16.68
N PRO A 237 -11.32 -23.76 17.40
CA PRO A 237 -11.94 -23.17 18.59
C PRO A 237 -10.88 -22.73 19.62
N ASN A 238 -11.04 -21.54 20.20
CA ASN A 238 -10.23 -21.14 21.34
C ASN A 238 -10.78 -21.79 22.62
N ASP A 239 -9.98 -22.59 23.32
CA ASP A 239 -10.41 -23.36 24.50
C ASP A 239 -10.82 -22.47 25.69
N LYS A 240 -10.42 -21.20 25.69
CA LYS A 240 -10.70 -20.24 26.78
C LYS A 240 -12.06 -19.55 26.67
N TRP A 241 -12.77 -19.73 25.56
CA TRP A 241 -14.04 -19.07 25.29
C TRP A 241 -15.24 -19.89 25.72
N SER A 242 -16.22 -19.28 26.37
CA SER A 242 -17.58 -19.83 26.47
C SER A 242 -18.49 -19.06 25.51
N THR A 243 -19.50 -19.72 24.92
CA THR A 243 -20.59 -19.02 24.23
C THR A 243 -21.56 -18.32 25.21
N ASP A 244 -21.16 -18.13 26.47
CA ASP A 244 -21.93 -17.41 27.48
C ASP A 244 -22.10 -15.93 27.05
N PRO A 245 -23.32 -15.39 27.08
CA PRO A 245 -23.57 -13.96 26.84
C PRO A 245 -22.65 -13.01 27.65
N ALA A 246 -22.18 -13.42 28.83
CA ALA A 246 -21.25 -12.63 29.64
C ALA A 246 -19.88 -12.47 28.97
N ASP A 247 -19.33 -13.54 28.38
CA ASP A 247 -18.03 -13.52 27.70
C ASP A 247 -18.09 -12.71 26.39
N LEU A 248 -19.22 -12.80 25.66
CA LEU A 248 -19.49 -11.94 24.51
C LEU A 248 -19.57 -10.45 24.89
N THR A 249 -20.23 -10.15 26.01
CA THR A 249 -20.30 -8.79 26.54
C THR A 249 -18.91 -8.28 26.91
N GLN A 250 -18.06 -9.12 27.50
CA GLN A 250 -16.68 -8.77 27.83
C GLN A 250 -15.85 -8.50 26.56
N ALA A 251 -15.91 -9.36 25.53
CA ALA A 251 -15.18 -9.16 24.28
C ALA A 251 -15.61 -7.86 23.55
N LEU A 252 -16.90 -7.51 23.62
CA LEU A 252 -17.42 -6.24 23.09
C LEU A 252 -16.93 -5.02 23.90
N LEU A 253 -16.84 -5.14 25.22
CA LEU A 253 -16.25 -4.11 26.09
C LEU A 253 -14.76 -3.91 25.77
N GLU A 254 -13.99 -4.99 25.64
CA GLU A 254 -12.56 -4.93 25.27
C GLU A 254 -12.35 -4.30 23.88
N SER A 255 -13.20 -4.64 22.91
CA SER A 255 -13.21 -4.00 21.59
C SER A 255 -13.49 -2.50 21.70
N SER A 256 -14.47 -2.10 22.53
CA SER A 256 -14.82 -0.70 22.75
C SER A 256 -13.69 0.10 23.40
N VAL A 257 -12.98 -0.49 24.37
CA VAL A 257 -11.81 0.12 25.01
C VAL A 257 -10.64 0.25 24.03
N THR A 258 -10.43 -0.75 23.17
CA THR A 258 -9.40 -0.70 22.12
C THR A 258 -9.67 0.44 21.15
N ILE A 259 -10.92 0.61 20.71
CA ILE A 259 -11.33 1.73 19.85
C ILE A 259 -11.08 3.08 20.54
N LEU A 260 -11.42 3.21 21.83
CA LEU A 260 -11.16 4.44 22.58
C LEU A 260 -9.67 4.75 22.69
N THR A 261 -8.85 3.72 22.88
CA THR A 261 -7.38 3.84 22.94
C THR A 261 -6.81 4.30 21.59
N LEU A 262 -7.25 3.69 20.49
CA LEU A 262 -6.85 4.08 19.14
C LEU A 262 -7.28 5.52 18.83
N LYS A 263 -8.48 5.95 19.23
CA LYS A 263 -8.93 7.34 19.08
C LYS A 263 -8.06 8.32 19.87
N ALA A 264 -7.65 7.96 21.09
CA ALA A 264 -6.74 8.79 21.88
C ALA A 264 -5.36 8.91 21.21
N GLN A 265 -4.82 7.82 20.66
CA GLN A 265 -3.56 7.82 19.92
C GLN A 265 -3.65 8.64 18.62
N LEU A 266 -4.76 8.55 17.88
CA LEU A 266 -5.00 9.38 16.70
C LEU A 266 -5.02 10.86 17.05
N SER A 267 -5.70 11.24 18.13
CA SER A 267 -5.72 12.64 18.59
C SER A 267 -4.33 13.14 19.00
N ASP A 268 -3.51 12.29 19.63
CA ASP A 268 -2.13 12.64 19.98
C ASP A 268 -1.26 12.81 18.72
N LEU A 269 -1.36 11.89 17.75
CA LEU A 269 -0.67 11.98 16.48
C LEU A 269 -1.08 13.23 15.68
N GLU A 270 -2.38 13.56 15.63
CA GLU A 270 -2.86 14.79 14.99
C GLU A 270 -2.28 16.05 15.64
N SER A 271 -2.21 16.07 16.98
CA SER A 271 -1.57 17.17 17.74
C SER A 271 -0.08 17.30 17.42
N GLN A 272 0.64 16.17 17.40
CA GLN A 272 2.06 16.14 17.02
C GLN A 272 2.27 16.62 15.58
N ASN A 273 1.40 16.22 14.65
CA ASN A 273 1.49 16.61 13.25
C ASN A 273 1.21 18.12 13.06
N GLN A 274 0.23 18.67 13.78
CA GLN A 274 -0.01 20.12 13.82
C GLN A 274 1.20 20.89 14.36
N SER A 275 1.80 20.39 15.45
CA SER A 275 3.01 20.96 16.04
C SER A 275 4.17 20.95 15.05
N LEU A 276 4.44 19.80 14.41
CA LEU A 276 5.48 19.65 13.39
C LEU A 276 5.25 20.59 12.21
N THR A 277 4.01 20.67 11.72
CA THR A 277 3.62 21.57 10.63
C THR A 277 3.92 23.03 11.00
N SER A 278 3.58 23.45 12.23
CA SER A 278 3.88 24.81 12.70
C SER A 278 5.38 25.10 12.78
N THR A 279 6.19 24.12 13.21
CA THR A 279 7.65 24.27 13.25
C THR A 279 8.26 24.30 11.86
N THR A 280 7.74 23.53 10.91
CA THR A 280 8.19 23.55 9.51
C THR A 280 7.94 24.93 8.90
N ASN A 281 6.73 25.48 9.04
CA ASN A 281 6.41 26.81 8.54
C ASN A 281 7.32 27.89 9.14
N ARG A 282 7.61 27.82 10.44
CA ARG A 282 8.53 28.78 11.09
C ARG A 282 9.95 28.68 10.54
N LEU A 283 10.46 27.46 10.32
CA LEU A 283 11.78 27.25 9.75
C LEU A 283 11.86 27.71 8.29
N GLU A 284 10.79 27.55 7.52
CA GLU A 284 10.68 28.09 6.16
C GLU A 284 10.76 29.63 6.16
N GLU A 285 10.04 30.29 7.07
CA GLU A 285 10.13 31.75 7.25
C GLU A 285 11.57 32.19 7.65
N GLU A 286 12.21 31.49 8.59
CA GLU A 286 13.60 31.78 8.99
C GLU A 286 14.59 31.58 7.82
N ILE A 287 14.38 30.57 6.96
CA ILE A 287 15.19 30.33 5.76
C ILE A 287 15.03 31.48 4.77
N ASP A 288 13.81 31.94 4.51
CA ASP A 288 13.53 33.05 3.60
C ASP A 288 14.19 34.35 4.09
N GLU A 289 14.09 34.66 5.38
CA GLU A 289 14.76 35.82 5.98
C GLU A 289 16.30 35.74 5.86
N LEU A 290 16.87 34.56 6.09
CA LEU A 290 18.32 34.35 5.94
C LEU A 290 18.78 34.44 4.48
N GLN A 291 17.98 33.96 3.53
CA GLN A 291 18.24 34.09 2.11
C GLN A 291 18.23 35.55 1.68
N GLU A 292 17.22 36.32 2.11
CA GLU A 292 17.15 37.76 1.81
C GLU A 292 18.35 38.50 2.40
N THR A 293 18.72 38.18 3.64
CA THR A 293 19.91 38.75 4.30
C THR A 293 21.19 38.43 3.53
N CYS A 294 21.35 37.19 3.07
CA CYS A 294 22.48 36.78 2.23
C CYS A 294 22.53 37.55 0.90
N GLU A 295 21.39 37.75 0.24
CA GLU A 295 21.33 38.56 -0.99
C GLU A 295 21.70 40.02 -0.76
N GLN A 296 21.21 40.63 0.32
CA GLN A 296 21.55 41.99 0.69
C GLN A 296 23.06 42.14 0.97
N LEU A 297 23.67 41.17 1.68
CA LEU A 297 25.10 41.15 1.93
C LEU A 297 25.92 40.99 0.63
N LYS A 298 25.50 40.12 -0.28
CA LYS A 298 26.12 39.97 -1.61
C LYS A 298 26.05 41.27 -2.43
N LYS A 299 24.91 41.97 -2.41
CA LYS A 299 24.73 43.28 -3.06
C LYS A 299 25.64 44.35 -2.45
N ARG A 300 25.82 44.36 -1.12
CA ARG A 300 26.75 45.29 -0.45
C ARG A 300 28.21 44.99 -0.80
N GLN A 301 28.57 43.71 -0.91
CA GLN A 301 29.93 43.29 -1.28
C GLN A 301 30.28 43.67 -2.73
N SER A 302 29.34 43.50 -3.66
CA SER A 302 29.53 43.90 -5.06
C SER A 302 29.59 45.44 -5.24
N GLN A 303 28.82 46.20 -4.47
CA GLN A 303 28.91 47.67 -4.44
C GLN A 303 30.20 48.18 -3.79
N SER A 304 30.77 47.44 -2.83
CA SER A 304 32.08 47.77 -2.24
C SER A 304 33.25 47.51 -3.19
N GLN A 305 33.10 46.56 -4.13
CA GLN A 305 34.13 46.26 -5.12
C GLN A 305 34.13 47.23 -6.33
N SER A 306 33.04 47.97 -6.58
CA SER A 306 32.98 48.95 -7.69
C SER A 306 33.51 50.36 -7.36
N ARG A 307 33.99 50.61 -6.13
CA ARG A 307 34.51 51.92 -5.68
C ARG A 307 36.03 52.10 -5.79
N PHE A 308 36.71 51.39 -6.69
CA PHE A 308 38.13 51.64 -7.00
C PHE A 308 38.32 52.07 -8.46
N ILE A 309 38.30 53.39 -8.70
CA ILE A 309 38.84 54.06 -9.90
C ILE A 309 39.53 55.39 -9.47
N PRO A 310 40.70 55.77 -10.03
CA PRO A 310 41.54 56.91 -9.59
C PRO A 310 40.97 58.28 -9.99
N PRO A 311 41.47 59.40 -9.43
CA PRO A 311 40.85 60.71 -9.61
C PRO A 311 41.31 61.38 -10.90
N THR A 312 40.40 62.08 -11.60
CA THR A 312 40.67 63.39 -12.24
C THR A 312 39.42 64.06 -12.84
N ASN A 313 39.35 65.38 -12.61
CA ASN A 313 38.80 66.46 -13.45
C ASN A 313 37.28 66.68 -13.62
N VAL A 314 36.76 67.53 -12.73
CA VAL A 314 36.07 68.83 -12.98
C VAL A 314 35.47 69.08 -14.37
N ALA A 315 34.15 69.32 -14.43
CA ALA A 315 33.52 70.56 -14.95
C ALA A 315 31.96 70.51 -14.90
N THR A 316 31.37 71.50 -14.21
CA THR A 316 30.22 72.39 -14.57
C THR A 316 29.26 71.95 -15.70
N LYS A 317 27.93 72.15 -15.70
CA LYS A 317 27.02 73.17 -15.13
C LYS A 317 25.54 72.73 -15.46
N TRP A 318 24.59 73.05 -14.56
CA TRP A 318 23.24 73.65 -14.80
C TRP A 318 22.13 72.79 -15.43
N LEU A 319 20.82 72.93 -15.18
CA LEU A 319 19.93 73.65 -14.23
C LEU A 319 18.50 73.08 -14.47
N GLY A 320 17.59 73.25 -13.50
CA GLY A 320 16.12 73.24 -13.70
C GLY A 320 15.41 72.10 -12.96
N ALA A 321 14.88 72.21 -11.73
CA ALA A 321 13.79 73.09 -11.24
C ALA A 321 12.50 72.93 -12.08
N HIS A 322 11.29 72.70 -11.56
CA HIS A 322 10.74 72.61 -10.21
C HIS A 322 9.25 72.15 -10.35
N PRO A 323 8.45 72.02 -9.27
CA PRO A 323 7.45 70.97 -9.11
C PRO A 323 6.01 71.46 -8.85
N GLY A 324 5.09 70.50 -8.76
CA GLY A 324 3.96 70.48 -7.81
C GLY A 324 2.74 71.37 -8.13
N PRO A 325 1.81 71.53 -7.16
CA PRO A 325 0.88 70.48 -6.69
C PRO A 325 -0.55 71.07 -6.42
N SER A 326 -1.36 70.35 -5.63
CA SER A 326 -2.37 70.85 -4.63
C SER A 326 -3.86 70.63 -4.99
N GLN A 327 -4.63 69.91 -4.15
CA GLN A 327 -5.61 70.39 -3.12
C GLN A 327 -7.00 70.77 -3.74
N GLN A 328 -8.18 70.68 -3.12
CA GLN A 328 -8.65 70.55 -1.74
C GLN A 328 -10.18 70.27 -1.73
N GLN A 329 -10.69 69.90 -0.56
CA GLN A 329 -12.10 69.76 -0.14
C GLN A 329 -12.99 71.03 -0.31
N LYS A 330 -14.33 70.89 -0.33
CA LYS A 330 -15.27 71.29 0.76
C LYS A 330 -16.77 71.27 0.40
N SER A 331 -17.55 71.23 1.49
CA SER A 331 -18.98 71.12 1.79
C SER A 331 -19.94 72.28 1.42
N GLY A 332 -21.21 71.95 1.16
CA GLY A 332 -22.41 72.37 1.95
C GLY A 332 -23.28 73.58 1.53
N LYS A 333 -24.62 73.37 1.37
CA LYS A 333 -25.77 74.02 2.12
C LYS A 333 -27.12 74.12 1.34
N ASN A 334 -28.17 73.59 1.99
CA ASN A 334 -29.57 74.03 2.21
C ASN A 334 -30.25 75.18 1.41
N SER A 335 -31.55 74.96 1.10
CA SER A 335 -32.61 76.00 1.16
C SER A 335 -34.04 75.43 1.27
N LYS A 336 -34.87 76.10 2.10
CA LYS A 336 -36.28 75.83 2.45
C LYS A 336 -37.29 76.35 1.41
N GLY A 337 -38.48 75.74 1.33
CA GLY A 337 -39.69 76.31 0.75
C GLY A 337 -40.96 75.83 1.49
N LYS A 338 -41.78 76.77 1.95
CA LYS A 338 -43.08 76.57 2.65
C LYS A 338 -44.22 76.56 1.62
N GLY A 339 -45.19 75.67 1.79
CA GLY A 339 -46.51 75.73 1.14
C GLY A 339 -47.52 74.90 1.92
N ARG A 340 -48.60 75.52 2.38
CA ARG A 340 -49.68 74.95 3.20
C ARG A 340 -50.86 74.65 2.28
N ALA A 341 -51.36 73.42 2.26
CA ALA A 341 -52.66 73.09 1.71
C ALA A 341 -53.27 71.94 2.53
N GLN A 342 -54.44 72.21 3.08
CA GLN A 342 -55.30 71.29 3.81
C GLN A 342 -56.25 70.63 2.79
N GLU A 343 -56.72 69.41 3.10
CA GLU A 343 -57.75 68.60 2.42
C GLU A 343 -57.25 67.47 1.48
N ASN A 344 -57.02 66.28 2.05
CA ASN A 344 -57.72 65.04 1.66
C ASN A 344 -57.32 63.89 2.61
N SER A 345 -58.01 63.79 3.75
CA SER A 345 -57.74 62.75 4.76
C SER A 345 -58.01 61.33 4.25
N THR A 346 -58.87 61.18 3.24
CA THR A 346 -59.23 59.88 2.65
C THR A 346 -58.28 59.42 1.53
N GLY A 347 -57.65 60.35 0.81
CA GLY A 347 -56.69 60.02 -0.25
C GLY A 347 -55.32 59.61 0.31
N TRP A 348 -54.91 60.20 1.44
CA TRP A 348 -53.63 59.89 2.08
C TRP A 348 -53.63 58.51 2.72
N GLU A 349 -54.74 58.12 3.34
CA GLU A 349 -54.92 56.80 3.96
C GLU A 349 -55.05 55.69 2.90
N PHE A 350 -55.74 55.97 1.79
CA PHE A 350 -55.78 55.08 0.63
C PHE A 350 -54.40 54.92 -0.02
N ALA A 351 -53.65 56.02 -0.20
CA ALA A 351 -52.29 55.97 -0.74
C ALA A 351 -51.32 55.19 0.18
N LEU A 352 -51.44 55.33 1.50
CA LEU A 352 -50.67 54.56 2.49
C LEU A 352 -50.99 53.07 2.43
N ASN A 353 -52.27 52.72 2.28
CA ASN A 353 -52.68 51.33 2.16
C ASN A 353 -52.16 50.69 0.87
N LEU A 354 -52.25 51.42 -0.24
CA LEU A 354 -51.72 50.99 -1.53
C LEU A 354 -50.18 50.86 -1.51
N GLN A 355 -49.50 51.81 -0.87
CA GLN A 355 -48.05 51.78 -0.66
C GLN A 355 -47.63 50.52 0.12
N ARG A 356 -48.35 50.17 1.20
CA ARG A 356 -48.10 48.96 1.97
C ARG A 356 -48.32 47.70 1.15
N GLU A 357 -49.39 47.64 0.36
CA GLU A 357 -49.66 46.48 -0.53
C GLU A 357 -48.56 46.30 -1.57
N PHE A 358 -48.06 47.39 -2.17
CA PHE A 358 -46.91 47.33 -3.09
C PHE A 358 -45.62 46.92 -2.39
N GLU A 359 -45.36 47.42 -1.18
CA GLU A 359 -44.18 47.04 -0.39
C GLU A 359 -44.24 45.54 0.01
N GLU A 360 -45.41 45.02 0.37
CA GLU A 360 -45.62 43.60 0.67
C GLU A 360 -45.45 42.72 -0.59
N GLU A 361 -45.96 43.16 -1.75
CA GLU A 361 -45.79 42.46 -3.02
C GLU A 361 -44.34 42.45 -3.49
N ASP A 362 -43.64 43.60 -3.40
CA ASP A 362 -42.23 43.74 -3.75
C ASP A 362 -41.36 42.84 -2.85
N HIS A 363 -41.68 42.78 -1.56
CA HIS A 363 -40.99 41.90 -0.62
C HIS A 363 -41.20 40.41 -0.95
N ARG A 364 -42.41 40.03 -1.43
CA ARG A 364 -42.72 38.67 -1.86
C ARG A 364 -41.99 38.30 -3.15
N LEU A 365 -41.99 39.18 -4.14
CA LEU A 365 -41.29 38.99 -5.41
C LEU A 365 -39.77 38.91 -5.21
N GLU A 366 -39.22 39.71 -4.30
CA GLU A 366 -37.79 39.68 -3.97
C GLU A 366 -37.41 38.38 -3.24
N GLN A 367 -38.30 37.82 -2.41
CA GLN A 367 -38.11 36.50 -1.80
C GLN A 367 -38.15 35.38 -2.85
N GLU A 368 -39.11 35.42 -3.77
CA GLU A 368 -39.24 34.44 -4.86
C GLU A 368 -38.06 34.50 -5.84
N ARG A 369 -37.56 35.72 -6.13
CA ARG A 369 -36.34 35.93 -6.92
C ARG A 369 -35.11 35.35 -6.22
N ARG A 370 -35.02 35.50 -4.89
CA ARG A 370 -33.92 34.93 -4.10
C ARG A 370 -33.99 33.40 -4.03
N SER A 371 -35.18 32.79 -3.95
CA SER A 371 -35.30 31.33 -4.00
C SER A 371 -34.92 30.77 -5.37
N LEU A 372 -35.34 31.42 -6.46
CA LEU A 372 -34.97 31.01 -7.81
C LEU A 372 -33.47 31.19 -8.11
N ALA A 373 -32.84 32.26 -7.60
CA ALA A 373 -31.40 32.47 -7.71
C ALA A 373 -30.58 31.48 -6.86
N ALA A 374 -31.14 30.97 -5.75
CA ALA A 374 -30.50 29.93 -4.94
C ALA A 374 -30.56 28.53 -5.58
N GLU A 375 -31.50 28.30 -6.51
CA GLU A 375 -31.61 27.07 -7.31
C GLU A 375 -30.76 27.10 -8.58
N GLU A 376 -30.13 28.23 -8.92
CA GLU A 376 -29.27 28.36 -10.09
C GLU A 376 -27.96 27.59 -9.88
N GLN A 377 -27.79 26.48 -10.62
CA GLN A 377 -26.62 25.63 -10.52
C GLN A 377 -25.35 26.38 -10.96
N VAL A 378 -24.33 26.39 -10.11
CA VAL A 378 -23.02 26.94 -10.47
C VAL A 378 -22.40 26.09 -11.58
N LEU A 379 -21.99 26.71 -12.68
CA LEU A 379 -21.40 26.06 -13.85
C LEU A 379 -19.88 26.28 -13.91
N PHE A 380 -19.15 25.33 -14.49
CA PHE A 380 -17.71 25.43 -14.78
C PHE A 380 -17.38 24.91 -16.18
N ASN A 381 -16.22 25.30 -16.71
CA ASN A 381 -15.73 24.86 -18.02
C ASN A 381 -14.63 23.80 -17.86
N CYS A 382 -14.77 22.67 -18.56
CA CYS A 382 -13.78 21.60 -18.56
C CYS A 382 -12.52 21.99 -19.38
N ALA A 383 -11.34 21.88 -18.79
CA ALA A 383 -10.08 22.21 -19.48
C ALA A 383 -9.68 21.24 -20.62
N ILE A 384 -10.35 20.09 -20.74
CA ILE A 384 -10.04 19.05 -21.74
C ILE A 384 -11.02 19.09 -22.92
N CYS A 385 -12.33 18.94 -22.67
CA CYS A 385 -13.33 18.95 -23.73
C CYS A 385 -13.87 20.35 -24.07
N LEU A 386 -13.57 21.37 -23.24
CA LEU A 386 -14.02 22.75 -23.41
C LEU A 386 -15.53 22.98 -23.27
N ASP A 387 -16.28 21.98 -22.81
CA ASP A 387 -17.72 22.09 -22.53
C ASP A 387 -18.00 22.64 -21.12
N THR A 388 -19.22 23.17 -20.93
CA THR A 388 -19.72 23.71 -19.66
C THR A 388 -20.57 22.68 -18.92
N PHE A 389 -20.27 22.43 -17.64
CA PHE A 389 -20.99 21.48 -16.79
C PHE A 389 -21.35 22.10 -15.44
N PRO A 390 -22.36 21.56 -14.73
CA PRO A 390 -22.55 21.88 -13.31
C PRO A 390 -21.34 21.46 -12.48
N VAL A 391 -21.01 22.21 -11.43
CA VAL A 391 -19.86 21.96 -10.56
C VAL A 391 -19.85 20.54 -9.95
N ASP A 392 -21.02 19.93 -9.75
CA ASP A 392 -21.14 18.54 -9.25
C ASP A 392 -20.50 17.49 -10.18
N PHE A 393 -20.37 17.81 -11.48
CA PHE A 393 -19.70 16.96 -12.48
C PHE A 393 -18.20 17.24 -12.61
N ALA A 394 -17.66 18.17 -11.81
CA ALA A 394 -16.24 18.46 -11.78
C ALA A 394 -15.48 17.38 -10.99
N ALA A 395 -14.41 16.89 -11.60
CA ALA A 395 -13.34 16.17 -10.93
C ALA A 395 -12.23 17.18 -10.60
N TYR A 396 -11.92 17.32 -9.32
CA TYR A 396 -10.97 18.31 -8.80
C TYR A 396 -9.73 17.62 -8.26
N VAL A 397 -8.55 18.01 -8.77
CA VAL A 397 -7.26 17.51 -8.27
C VAL A 397 -6.74 18.46 -7.20
N ALA A 398 -6.83 18.04 -5.93
CA ALA A 398 -6.55 18.89 -4.77
C ALA A 398 -5.12 19.47 -4.72
N GLU A 399 -4.12 18.74 -5.22
CA GLU A 399 -2.73 19.19 -5.15
C GLU A 399 -2.37 20.29 -6.18
N CYS A 400 -3.04 20.32 -7.35
CA CYS A 400 -2.74 21.28 -8.42
C CYS A 400 -3.91 22.22 -8.76
N ASN A 401 -5.03 22.12 -8.03
CA ASN A 401 -6.25 22.90 -8.22
C ASN A 401 -6.84 22.88 -9.64
N HIS A 402 -6.56 21.84 -10.41
CA HIS A 402 -7.11 21.69 -11.76
C HIS A 402 -8.45 20.96 -11.72
N SER A 403 -9.41 21.46 -12.52
CA SER A 403 -10.75 20.90 -12.65
C SER A 403 -11.00 20.43 -14.09
N THR A 404 -11.57 19.25 -14.22
CA THR A 404 -12.01 18.65 -15.49
C THR A 404 -13.35 17.97 -15.29
N CYS A 405 -14.15 17.73 -16.33
CA CYS A 405 -15.31 16.85 -16.16
C CYS A 405 -14.88 15.42 -15.80
N ARG A 406 -15.71 14.71 -15.04
CA ARG A 406 -15.44 13.32 -14.62
C ARG A 406 -15.11 12.40 -15.79
N ASP A 407 -15.80 12.56 -16.92
CA ASP A 407 -15.61 11.71 -18.10
C ASP A 407 -14.22 11.87 -18.74
N CYS A 408 -13.74 13.11 -18.91
CA CYS A 408 -12.42 13.36 -19.47
C CYS A 408 -11.30 12.83 -18.56
N LEU A 409 -11.42 13.01 -17.24
CA LEU A 409 -10.43 12.48 -16.31
C LEU A 409 -10.43 10.95 -16.30
N ARG A 410 -11.63 10.34 -16.35
CA ARG A 410 -11.79 8.89 -16.45
C ARG A 410 -11.13 8.34 -17.71
N GLN A 411 -11.38 8.93 -18.87
CA GLN A 411 -10.78 8.49 -20.13
C GLN A 411 -9.25 8.62 -20.13
N HIS A 412 -8.71 9.73 -19.60
CA HIS A 412 -7.26 9.89 -19.45
C HIS A 412 -6.65 8.83 -18.55
N LEU A 413 -7.25 8.57 -17.39
CA LEU A 413 -6.82 7.52 -16.48
C LEU A 413 -6.83 6.15 -17.18
N LEU A 414 -7.95 5.78 -17.80
CA LEU A 414 -8.11 4.50 -18.50
C LEU A 414 -7.04 4.30 -19.59
N MET A 415 -6.74 5.34 -20.36
CA MET A 415 -5.65 5.32 -21.34
C MET A 415 -4.30 5.02 -20.67
N LYS A 416 -3.97 5.69 -19.57
CA LYS A 416 -2.69 5.50 -18.88
C LYS A 416 -2.56 4.12 -18.22
N LEU A 417 -3.66 3.60 -17.70
CA LEU A 417 -3.71 2.24 -17.15
C LEU A 417 -3.50 1.18 -18.23
N HIS A 418 -4.18 1.33 -19.37
CA HIS A 418 -4.01 0.43 -20.51
C HIS A 418 -2.60 0.53 -21.14
N ASP A 419 -1.94 1.70 -21.04
CA ASP A 419 -0.54 1.88 -21.42
C ASP A 419 0.46 1.36 -20.36
N HIS A 420 -0.04 0.79 -19.24
CA HIS A 420 0.76 0.38 -18.07
C HIS A 420 1.66 1.49 -17.51
N ARG A 421 1.20 2.75 -17.58
CA ARG A 421 1.94 3.93 -17.09
C ARG A 421 1.42 4.35 -15.72
N PHE A 422 2.23 4.09 -14.70
CA PHE A 422 2.01 4.50 -13.33
C PHE A 422 3.27 5.18 -12.75
N PRO A 423 3.15 6.20 -11.88
CA PRO A 423 1.94 6.85 -11.39
C PRO A 423 1.22 7.69 -12.47
N VAL A 424 -0.11 7.81 -12.34
CA VAL A 424 -0.92 8.58 -13.29
C VAL A 424 -0.98 10.05 -12.84
N PHE A 425 -0.54 10.94 -13.72
CA PHE A 425 -0.47 12.38 -13.43
C PHE A 425 -1.67 13.15 -13.99
N CYS A 426 -1.97 14.28 -13.35
CA CYS A 426 -2.96 15.25 -13.82
C CYS A 426 -2.68 15.68 -15.28
N PRO A 427 -3.66 15.56 -16.19
CA PRO A 427 -3.49 15.88 -17.62
C PRO A 427 -3.34 17.37 -17.92
N VAL A 428 -3.77 18.25 -16.99
CA VAL A 428 -3.79 19.71 -17.19
C VAL A 428 -2.48 20.37 -16.72
N CYS A 429 -1.67 19.67 -15.91
CA CYS A 429 -0.40 20.21 -15.45
C CYS A 429 0.57 20.40 -16.64
N THR A 430 0.90 21.66 -16.94
CA THR A 430 1.90 22.02 -17.93
C THR A 430 3.32 21.91 -17.35
N ASP A 431 4.29 21.60 -18.22
CA ASP A 431 5.67 21.36 -17.83
C ASP A 431 6.30 22.61 -17.18
N GLY A 432 6.51 22.54 -15.86
CA GLY A 432 7.09 23.62 -15.05
C GLY A 432 6.71 23.52 -13.57
N ASN A 433 5.50 23.04 -13.26
CA ASN A 433 5.07 22.68 -11.91
C ASN A 433 5.19 21.17 -11.68
N LYS A 434 5.42 20.74 -10.43
CA LYS A 434 5.34 19.32 -10.04
C LYS A 434 3.98 18.79 -10.50
N LYS A 435 3.98 17.79 -11.38
CA LYS A 435 2.74 17.17 -11.83
C LYS A 435 2.13 16.42 -10.66
N SER A 436 0.93 16.81 -10.27
CA SER A 436 0.19 16.11 -9.22
C SER A 436 -0.24 14.74 -9.67
N ILE A 437 -0.14 13.77 -8.77
CA ILE A 437 -0.58 12.40 -9.00
C ILE A 437 -2.10 12.35 -8.75
N LEU A 438 -2.83 11.58 -9.55
CA LEU A 438 -4.24 11.32 -9.29
C LEU A 438 -4.35 10.41 -8.04
N SER A 439 -4.98 10.92 -6.99
CA SER A 439 -5.20 10.15 -5.75
C SER A 439 -6.20 9.02 -5.98
N GLU A 440 -6.09 7.96 -5.18
CA GLU A 440 -7.03 6.84 -5.19
C GLU A 440 -8.48 7.30 -4.95
N THR A 441 -8.69 8.24 -4.02
CA THR A 441 -10.00 8.85 -3.76
C THR A 441 -10.61 9.49 -5.01
N LEU A 442 -9.81 10.21 -5.79
CA LEU A 442 -10.27 10.85 -7.01
C LEU A 442 -10.58 9.83 -8.10
N VAL A 443 -9.80 8.75 -8.18
CA VAL A 443 -10.04 7.63 -9.10
C VAL A 443 -11.38 6.94 -8.82
N LEU A 444 -11.74 6.77 -7.55
CA LEU A 444 -13.06 6.25 -7.16
C LEU A 444 -14.17 7.25 -7.48
N ASP A 445 -13.97 8.53 -7.14
CA ASP A 445 -14.96 9.58 -7.34
C ASP A 445 -15.34 9.78 -8.81
N ILE A 446 -14.40 9.62 -9.75
CA ILE A 446 -14.72 9.71 -11.18
C ILE A 446 -15.47 8.49 -11.71
N GLY A 447 -15.69 7.43 -10.93
CA GLY A 447 -16.51 6.28 -11.32
C GLY A 447 -15.86 5.43 -12.42
N VAL A 448 -14.65 4.94 -12.19
CA VAL A 448 -13.97 3.99 -13.07
C VAL A 448 -14.64 2.61 -12.97
N PRO A 449 -14.77 1.83 -14.06
CA PRO A 449 -15.33 0.49 -13.95
C PRO A 449 -14.36 -0.45 -13.21
N GLU A 450 -14.94 -1.45 -12.55
CA GLU A 450 -14.24 -2.37 -11.64
C GLU A 450 -13.02 -3.05 -12.27
N LYS A 451 -13.12 -3.45 -13.54
CA LYS A 451 -12.04 -4.15 -14.24
C LYS A 451 -10.80 -3.28 -14.35
N GLU A 452 -10.97 -1.99 -14.64
CA GLU A 452 -9.88 -1.04 -14.83
C GLU A 452 -9.38 -0.48 -13.50
N TYR A 453 -10.23 -0.43 -12.47
CA TYR A 453 -9.79 -0.16 -11.11
C TYR A 453 -8.82 -1.22 -10.59
N ARG A 454 -9.07 -2.51 -10.86
CA ARG A 454 -8.12 -3.59 -10.54
C ARG A 454 -6.75 -3.39 -11.19
N ILE A 455 -6.72 -2.92 -12.43
CA ILE A 455 -5.45 -2.60 -13.12
C ILE A 455 -4.72 -1.44 -12.41
N PHE A 456 -5.46 -0.45 -11.90
CA PHE A 456 -4.88 0.63 -11.11
C PHE A 456 -4.25 0.12 -9.80
N GLU A 457 -4.96 -0.73 -9.04
CA GLU A 457 -4.44 -1.35 -7.82
C GLU A 457 -3.20 -2.21 -8.08
N GLU A 458 -3.24 -3.04 -9.12
CA GLU A 458 -2.11 -3.88 -9.54
C GLU A 458 -0.88 -3.03 -9.87
N LEU A 459 -1.06 -1.96 -10.66
CA LEU A 459 0.03 -1.06 -11.02
C LEU A 459 0.57 -0.28 -9.81
N GLN A 460 -0.29 0.13 -8.88
CA GLN A 460 0.09 0.80 -7.64
C GLN A 460 0.96 -0.10 -6.76
N MET A 461 0.55 -1.35 -6.53
CA MET A 461 1.35 -2.32 -5.77
C MET A 461 2.66 -2.69 -6.47
N SER A 462 2.65 -2.75 -7.80
CA SER A 462 3.85 -2.98 -8.61
C SER A 462 4.89 -1.86 -8.51
N ALA A 463 4.48 -0.64 -8.14
CA ALA A 463 5.37 0.49 -7.98
C ALA A 463 6.28 0.38 -6.75
N PHE A 464 5.92 -0.44 -5.77
CA PHE A 464 6.68 -0.63 -4.53
C PHE A 464 7.57 -1.88 -4.52
N SER A 465 7.45 -2.76 -5.51
CA SER A 465 8.20 -4.01 -5.58
C SER A 465 9.20 -4.04 -6.74
N ILE A 466 10.29 -4.80 -6.55
CA ILE A 466 11.27 -5.12 -7.59
C ILE A 466 11.40 -6.64 -7.70
N LEU A 467 11.34 -7.16 -8.93
CA LEU A 467 11.62 -8.56 -9.20
C LEU A 467 13.12 -8.83 -9.16
N LEU A 468 13.51 -9.75 -8.29
CA LEU A 468 14.89 -10.11 -8.05
C LEU A 468 15.13 -11.55 -8.48
N HIS A 469 15.96 -11.73 -9.51
CA HIS A 469 16.28 -13.05 -10.06
C HIS A 469 17.57 -13.61 -9.46
N CYS A 470 17.48 -14.77 -8.81
CA CYS A 470 18.64 -15.44 -8.23
C CYS A 470 19.33 -16.34 -9.25
N ARG A 471 20.63 -16.13 -9.46
CA ARG A 471 21.44 -16.90 -10.43
C ARG A 471 21.73 -18.34 -9.99
N GLN A 472 21.70 -18.61 -8.68
CA GLN A 472 21.99 -19.95 -8.16
C GLN A 472 20.77 -20.86 -8.23
N CYS A 473 19.62 -20.43 -7.68
CA CYS A 473 18.41 -21.25 -7.70
C CYS A 473 17.57 -21.05 -8.98
N LYS A 474 17.90 -20.07 -9.83
CA LYS A 474 17.19 -19.71 -11.07
C LYS A 474 15.71 -19.36 -10.85
N LYS A 475 15.35 -19.05 -9.61
CA LYS A 475 14.01 -18.60 -9.23
C LYS A 475 14.05 -17.09 -8.98
N SER A 476 12.90 -16.47 -9.10
CA SER A 476 12.74 -15.03 -8.86
C SER A 476 11.82 -14.80 -7.66
N ALA A 477 12.05 -13.71 -6.96
CA ALA A 477 11.22 -13.28 -5.83
C ALA A 477 11.12 -11.76 -5.81
N PHE A 478 10.03 -11.26 -5.25
CA PHE A 478 9.85 -9.83 -5.05
C PHE A 478 10.47 -9.39 -3.75
N VAL A 479 11.10 -8.24 -3.81
CA VAL A 479 11.63 -7.53 -2.65
C VAL A 479 11.11 -6.10 -2.69
N ASP A 480 11.05 -5.47 -1.52
CA ASP A 480 10.73 -4.06 -1.41
C ASP A 480 11.72 -3.22 -2.23
N ARG A 481 11.20 -2.26 -2.98
CA ARG A 481 12.00 -1.40 -3.87
C ARG A 481 12.96 -0.53 -3.08
N THR A 482 12.57 -0.05 -1.91
CA THR A 482 13.37 0.80 -1.02
C THR A 482 14.51 -0.01 -0.43
N GLU A 483 14.21 -1.17 0.15
CA GLU A 483 15.21 -2.09 0.70
C GLU A 483 16.21 -2.53 -0.38
N TYR A 484 15.72 -2.87 -1.58
CA TYR A 484 16.59 -3.21 -2.71
C TYR A 484 17.49 -2.03 -3.10
N GLN A 485 16.98 -0.80 -3.08
CA GLN A 485 17.74 0.40 -3.42
C GLN A 485 18.87 0.66 -2.42
N GLU A 486 18.61 0.49 -1.13
CA GLU A 486 19.56 0.70 -0.03
C GLU A 486 20.58 -0.44 0.12
N ALA A 487 20.20 -1.67 -0.23
CA ALA A 487 21.08 -2.83 -0.09
C ALA A 487 22.26 -2.82 -1.09
N GLY A 488 23.49 -2.89 -0.58
CA GLY A 488 24.69 -3.11 -1.41
C GLY A 488 24.98 -4.59 -1.72
N ILE A 489 24.55 -5.48 -0.82
CA ILE A 489 24.67 -6.93 -0.92
C ILE A 489 23.26 -7.52 -0.86
N ILE A 490 22.97 -8.42 -1.80
CA ILE A 490 21.68 -9.08 -1.94
C ILE A 490 21.82 -10.53 -1.50
N ALA A 491 21.01 -10.94 -0.54
CA ALA A 491 20.78 -12.35 -0.24
C ALA A 491 19.53 -12.83 -0.99
N CYS A 492 19.55 -14.07 -1.47
CA CYS A 492 18.38 -14.66 -2.10
C CYS A 492 17.26 -14.76 -1.06
N PRO A 493 16.08 -14.14 -1.30
CA PRO A 493 14.99 -14.13 -0.32
C PRO A 493 14.20 -15.46 -0.31
N LEU A 494 14.53 -16.42 -1.18
CA LEU A 494 13.78 -17.66 -1.31
C LEU A 494 14.22 -18.69 -0.26
N PRO A 495 13.27 -19.34 0.43
CA PRO A 495 13.59 -20.37 1.42
C PRO A 495 14.35 -21.53 0.76
N GLY A 496 15.42 -21.98 1.40
CA GLY A 496 16.29 -23.05 0.91
C GLY A 496 17.40 -22.60 -0.05
N CYS A 497 17.55 -21.29 -0.34
CA CYS A 497 18.67 -20.76 -1.10
C CYS A 497 19.45 -19.73 -0.28
N ASN A 498 20.70 -20.06 0.10
CA ASN A 498 21.57 -19.14 0.84
C ASN A 498 22.52 -18.36 -0.09
N HIS A 499 22.13 -18.15 -1.34
CA HIS A 499 22.96 -17.45 -2.32
C HIS A 499 23.03 -15.96 -1.99
N THR A 500 24.24 -15.41 -1.90
CA THR A 500 24.46 -13.98 -1.64
C THR A 500 25.35 -13.41 -2.73
N TRP A 501 25.04 -12.19 -3.22
CA TRP A 501 25.81 -11.53 -4.28
C TRP A 501 25.82 -10.02 -4.13
N CYS A 502 26.82 -9.37 -4.72
CA CYS A 502 26.89 -7.91 -4.77
C CYS A 502 25.88 -7.34 -5.78
N LYS A 503 25.11 -6.32 -5.39
CA LYS A 503 24.19 -5.62 -6.29
C LYS A 503 24.92 -4.96 -7.47
N SER A 504 26.05 -4.31 -7.21
CA SER A 504 26.76 -3.48 -8.20
C SER A 504 27.55 -4.31 -9.21
N CYS A 505 28.33 -5.30 -8.76
CA CYS A 505 29.19 -6.11 -9.64
C CYS A 505 28.60 -7.49 -9.98
N GLN A 506 27.51 -7.89 -9.32
CA GLN A 506 26.79 -9.15 -9.53
C GLN A 506 27.64 -10.42 -9.26
N GLN A 507 28.73 -10.29 -8.51
CA GLN A 507 29.57 -11.42 -8.09
C GLN A 507 28.99 -12.10 -6.85
N THR A 508 29.11 -13.43 -6.82
CA THR A 508 28.75 -14.25 -5.65
C THR A 508 29.68 -13.96 -4.49
N ILE A 509 29.10 -13.76 -3.30
CA ILE A 509 29.82 -13.51 -2.06
C ILE A 509 29.64 -14.72 -1.15
N ASP A 510 30.76 -15.24 -0.66
CA ASP A 510 30.76 -16.22 0.42
C ASP A 510 30.66 -15.49 1.76
N VAL A 511 29.58 -15.74 2.51
CA VAL A 511 29.32 -15.13 3.82
C VAL A 511 30.41 -15.48 4.84
N THR A 512 31.13 -16.59 4.64
CA THR A 512 32.25 -17.01 5.49
C THR A 512 33.61 -16.45 5.05
N GLY A 513 33.65 -15.77 3.90
CA GLY A 513 34.86 -15.23 3.29
C GLY A 513 35.24 -13.82 3.79
N PRO A 514 36.29 -13.21 3.18
CA PRO A 514 36.62 -11.81 3.43
C PRO A 514 35.48 -10.88 2.98
N GLN A 515 35.44 -9.67 3.54
CA GLN A 515 34.50 -8.65 3.07
C GLN A 515 34.68 -8.38 1.57
N HIS A 516 33.59 -8.41 0.82
CA HIS A 516 33.61 -8.21 -0.62
C HIS A 516 34.00 -6.79 -1.01
N SER A 517 34.85 -6.68 -2.04
CA SER A 517 35.14 -5.42 -2.72
C SER A 517 34.87 -5.57 -4.21
N CYS A 518 34.15 -4.63 -4.82
CA CYS A 518 33.80 -4.72 -6.25
C CYS A 518 35.04 -4.69 -7.17
N ASP A 519 36.17 -4.15 -6.69
CA ASP A 519 37.45 -4.11 -7.39
C ASP A 519 38.34 -5.34 -7.13
N GLY A 520 37.91 -6.25 -6.24
CA GLY A 520 38.63 -7.49 -5.90
C GLY A 520 39.86 -7.28 -5.01
N SER A 521 40.07 -6.08 -4.48
CA SER A 521 41.22 -5.73 -3.64
C SER A 521 41.23 -6.51 -2.32
N SER A 522 40.08 -6.58 -1.63
CA SER A 522 39.92 -7.30 -0.36
C SER A 522 40.11 -8.82 -0.52
N GLU A 523 39.59 -9.38 -1.61
CA GLU A 523 39.71 -10.81 -1.94
C GLU A 523 41.16 -11.18 -2.27
N LEU A 524 41.85 -10.33 -3.04
CA LEU A 524 43.26 -10.50 -3.35
C LEU A 524 44.11 -10.42 -2.09
N ASP A 525 43.88 -9.45 -1.22
CA ASP A 525 44.60 -9.29 0.04
C ASP A 525 44.42 -10.50 0.97
N TYR A 526 43.21 -11.06 1.02
CA TYR A 526 42.93 -12.29 1.75
C TYR A 526 43.73 -13.49 1.20
N LEU A 527 43.73 -13.68 -0.12
CA LEU A 527 44.50 -14.75 -0.78
C LEU A 527 46.01 -14.59 -0.57
N MET A 528 46.51 -13.35 -0.64
CA MET A 528 47.91 -13.03 -0.37
C MET A 528 48.33 -13.49 1.03
N LYS A 529 47.49 -13.25 2.04
CA LYS A 529 47.72 -13.71 3.43
C LYS A 529 47.61 -15.23 3.55
N GLN A 530 46.56 -15.83 2.98
CA GLN A 530 46.30 -17.27 3.10
C GLN A 530 47.39 -18.12 2.43
N ARG A 531 47.88 -17.70 1.27
CA ARG A 531 48.91 -18.43 0.49
C ARG A 531 50.34 -17.99 0.85
N GLY A 532 50.50 -16.97 1.69
CA GLY A 532 51.82 -16.42 2.05
C GLY A 532 52.54 -15.74 0.89
N TRP A 533 51.82 -15.30 -0.14
CA TRP A 533 52.38 -14.57 -1.28
C TRP A 533 52.93 -13.20 -0.85
N LYS A 534 53.82 -12.63 -1.65
CA LYS A 534 54.48 -11.35 -1.33
C LYS A 534 54.27 -10.32 -2.42
N TYR A 535 54.11 -9.07 -2.00
CA TYR A 535 54.15 -7.94 -2.92
C TYR A 535 55.59 -7.56 -3.24
N CYS A 536 55.84 -7.20 -4.50
CA CYS A 536 57.09 -6.54 -4.86
C CYS A 536 57.22 -5.21 -4.07
N PRO A 537 58.32 -4.97 -3.35
CA PRO A 537 58.49 -3.74 -2.57
C PRO A 537 58.67 -2.49 -3.44
N GLY A 538 58.99 -2.64 -4.72
CA GLY A 538 59.13 -1.54 -5.68
C GLY A 538 57.80 -1.07 -6.25
N CYS A 539 57.06 -1.96 -6.91
CA CYS A 539 55.85 -1.62 -7.67
C CYS A 539 54.55 -2.20 -7.13
N LYS A 540 54.59 -2.91 -5.99
CA LYS A 540 53.43 -3.56 -5.35
C LYS A 540 52.71 -4.60 -6.22
N THR A 541 53.35 -5.13 -7.26
CA THR A 541 52.81 -6.27 -8.01
C THR A 541 52.85 -7.53 -7.12
N PRO A 542 51.75 -8.30 -7.00
CA PRO A 542 51.72 -9.55 -6.25
C PRO A 542 52.60 -10.61 -6.93
N VAL A 543 53.34 -11.39 -6.14
CA VAL A 543 54.29 -12.40 -6.62
C VAL A 543 54.03 -13.72 -5.90
N GLN A 544 53.87 -14.78 -6.69
CA GLN A 544 53.85 -16.17 -6.24
C GLN A 544 55.19 -16.82 -6.58
N LYS A 545 55.78 -17.55 -5.63
CA LYS A 545 56.94 -18.43 -5.83
C LYS A 545 56.44 -19.85 -6.12
N GLU A 546 56.85 -20.43 -7.24
CA GLU A 546 56.56 -21.83 -7.57
C GLU A 546 57.59 -22.80 -6.97
N SER A 547 58.88 -22.57 -7.23
CA SER A 547 59.99 -23.38 -6.71
C SER A 547 61.34 -22.63 -6.84
N GLY A 548 62.41 -23.19 -6.28
CA GLY A 548 63.77 -22.66 -6.43
C GLY A 548 64.19 -21.68 -5.32
N CYS A 549 65.05 -20.72 -5.68
CA CYS A 549 65.65 -19.80 -4.71
C CYS A 549 64.68 -18.71 -4.22
N ASN A 550 64.97 -18.13 -3.07
CA ASN A 550 64.18 -17.07 -2.45
C ASN A 550 64.52 -15.67 -2.99
N HIS A 551 65.47 -15.56 -3.92
CA HIS A 551 65.78 -14.31 -4.61
C HIS A 551 64.81 -14.12 -5.77
N MET A 552 63.96 -13.10 -5.65
CA MET A 552 62.94 -12.79 -6.64
C MET A 552 63.35 -11.61 -7.49
N THR A 553 62.98 -11.67 -8.76
CA THR A 553 63.11 -10.56 -9.71
C THR A 553 61.71 -10.17 -10.15
N CYS A 554 61.35 -8.92 -9.95
CA CYS A 554 60.03 -8.42 -10.34
C CYS A 554 59.91 -8.42 -11.88
N MET A 555 58.90 -9.11 -12.39
CA MET A 555 58.63 -9.25 -13.83
C MET A 555 57.88 -8.02 -14.41
N SER A 556 57.43 -7.09 -13.57
CA SER A 556 56.70 -5.90 -14.03
C SER A 556 57.60 -5.02 -14.89
N PRO A 557 57.18 -4.67 -16.12
CA PRO A 557 57.97 -3.85 -17.02
C PRO A 557 58.46 -2.57 -16.35
N GLY A 558 59.77 -2.29 -16.43
CA GLY A 558 60.38 -1.09 -15.86
C GLY A 558 60.61 -1.11 -14.34
N CYS A 559 60.20 -2.14 -13.62
CA CYS A 559 60.39 -2.19 -12.17
C CYS A 559 61.84 -2.54 -11.78
N ASN A 560 62.43 -3.59 -12.36
CA ASN A 560 63.80 -4.06 -12.09
C ASN A 560 64.15 -4.25 -10.60
N THR A 561 63.13 -4.48 -9.75
CA THR A 561 63.34 -4.68 -8.32
C THR A 561 63.63 -6.15 -8.03
N HIS A 562 64.76 -6.39 -7.36
CA HIS A 562 65.12 -7.65 -6.76
C HIS A 562 64.79 -7.63 -5.28
N PHE A 563 64.16 -8.69 -4.77
CA PHE A 563 63.72 -8.76 -3.37
C PHE A 563 63.75 -10.20 -2.85
N CYS A 564 63.73 -10.36 -1.53
CA CYS A 564 63.71 -11.68 -0.90
C CYS A 564 62.27 -12.13 -0.63
N TYR A 565 61.90 -13.35 -1.06
CA TYR A 565 60.56 -13.90 -0.88
C TYR A 565 60.23 -14.22 0.59
N ILE A 566 61.23 -14.56 1.41
CA ILE A 566 61.04 -14.87 2.84
C ILE A 566 60.63 -13.60 3.60
N CYS A 567 61.52 -12.60 3.61
CA CYS A 567 61.30 -11.40 4.42
C CYS A 567 60.48 -10.31 3.71
N GLY A 568 60.27 -10.43 2.39
CA GLY A 568 59.61 -9.39 1.57
C GLY A 568 60.45 -8.12 1.36
N GLY A 569 61.68 -8.09 1.88
CA GLY A 569 62.56 -6.92 1.84
C GLY A 569 63.17 -6.68 0.46
N LYS A 570 63.27 -5.41 0.07
CA LYS A 570 63.97 -4.96 -1.15
C LYS A 570 65.47 -5.26 -1.02
N ILE A 571 66.04 -5.95 -2.00
CA ILE A 571 67.49 -6.21 -2.09
C ILE A 571 68.15 -5.07 -2.90
N VAL A 572 67.69 -4.84 -4.13
CA VAL A 572 68.17 -3.75 -5.00
C VAL A 572 67.15 -3.45 -6.10
N GLN A 573 67.26 -2.29 -6.74
CA GLN A 573 66.55 -1.98 -7.98
C GLN A 573 67.56 -1.55 -9.04
N SER A 574 67.97 -2.47 -9.89
CA SER A 574 69.01 -2.25 -10.92
C SER A 574 68.86 -3.30 -12.02
N ALA A 575 69.27 -2.96 -13.24
CA ALA A 575 69.42 -3.91 -14.34
C ALA A 575 70.89 -4.37 -14.51
N LEU A 576 71.82 -3.78 -13.74
CA LEU A 576 73.25 -4.06 -13.84
C LEU A 576 73.61 -5.31 -13.03
N ARG A 577 74.19 -6.31 -13.69
CA ARG A 577 74.53 -7.61 -13.08
C ARG A 577 75.45 -7.50 -11.87
N GLY A 578 76.40 -6.56 -11.88
CA GLY A 578 77.35 -6.34 -10.79
C GLY A 578 76.65 -5.92 -9.48
N ASP A 579 75.78 -4.92 -9.56
CA ASP A 579 75.01 -4.42 -8.41
C ASP A 579 74.11 -5.50 -7.83
N ILE A 580 73.44 -6.25 -8.71
CA ILE A 580 72.55 -7.35 -8.33
C ILE A 580 73.31 -8.42 -7.56
N GLN A 581 74.45 -8.89 -8.09
CA GLN A 581 75.22 -9.96 -7.46
C GLN A 581 75.81 -9.55 -6.10
N ALA A 582 76.31 -8.31 -5.99
CA ALA A 582 76.82 -7.78 -4.72
C ALA A 582 75.71 -7.68 -3.65
N ALA A 583 74.57 -7.09 -4.00
CA ALA A 583 73.45 -6.90 -3.08
C ALA A 583 72.78 -8.22 -2.67
N VAL A 584 72.61 -9.17 -3.59
CA VAL A 584 72.09 -10.51 -3.30
C VAL A 584 73.03 -11.25 -2.35
N SER A 585 74.34 -11.21 -2.61
CA SER A 585 75.33 -11.87 -1.76
C SER A 585 75.34 -11.30 -0.34
N ASP A 586 75.22 -9.99 -0.20
CA ASP A 586 75.15 -9.33 1.10
C ASP A 586 73.89 -9.71 1.90
N HIS A 587 72.73 -9.73 1.24
CA HIS A 587 71.45 -10.07 1.88
C HIS A 587 71.44 -11.50 2.45
N TYR A 588 71.86 -12.49 1.66
CA TYR A 588 71.79 -13.90 2.06
C TYR A 588 72.99 -14.37 2.91
N ARG A 589 74.00 -13.53 3.11
CA ARG A 589 75.14 -13.88 3.99
C ARG A 589 74.73 -13.97 5.45
N HIS A 590 73.83 -13.10 5.91
CA HIS A 590 73.49 -12.97 7.34
C HIS A 590 72.00 -12.74 7.65
N ARG A 591 71.13 -12.44 6.66
CA ARG A 591 69.73 -12.07 6.95
C ARG A 591 68.68 -13.11 6.59
N CYS A 592 68.88 -13.88 5.52
CA CYS A 592 67.89 -14.83 4.99
C CYS A 592 68.58 -16.03 4.34
N MET A 593 67.82 -17.10 4.07
CA MET A 593 68.31 -18.28 3.33
C MET A 593 67.98 -18.17 1.84
N LEU A 594 68.98 -18.37 0.97
CA LEU A 594 68.80 -18.27 -0.48
C LEU A 594 68.04 -19.48 -1.04
N PHE A 595 68.29 -20.67 -0.50
CA PHE A 595 67.62 -21.91 -0.89
C PHE A 595 66.92 -22.50 0.32
N GLU A 596 65.76 -23.11 0.10
CA GLU A 596 65.11 -23.94 1.10
C GLU A 596 65.91 -25.25 1.21
N VAL A 597 66.30 -25.62 2.42
CA VAL A 597 66.89 -26.93 2.70
C VAL A 597 65.70 -27.90 2.79
N PRO A 598 65.66 -28.99 1.99
CA PRO A 598 64.62 -30.01 2.15
C PRO A 598 64.61 -30.50 3.60
N ALA A 599 63.43 -30.62 4.21
CA ALA A 599 63.33 -31.38 5.45
C ALA A 599 63.81 -32.80 5.15
N ASP A 600 64.78 -33.29 5.92
CA ASP A 600 65.36 -34.62 5.77
C ASP A 600 64.24 -35.67 5.57
N VAL A 601 64.28 -36.37 4.44
CA VAL A 601 63.33 -37.43 4.04
C VAL A 601 63.51 -38.66 4.92
#